data_AF-A0AAV0UXZ0-F1
#
_entry.id   AF-A0AAV0UXZ0-F1
#
_cell.length_a   1.000
_cell.length_b   1.000
_cell.length_c   1.000
_cell.angle_alpha   90.00
_cell.angle_beta   90.00
_cell.angle_gamma   90.00
#
_symmetry.space_group_name_H-M   'P 1'
#
loop_
_entity.id
_entity.type
_entity.pdbx_description
1 polymer ?
#
loop_
_entity_poly.entity_id
_entity_poly.type
_entity_poly.pdbx_seq_one_letter_code
_entity_poly.pdbx_strand_id
1 'polypeptide(L)'
;MNALAQELKVTVECMRDIQVRLIDMELAFKEDQEEVESYTDEIADCCDRIEAIDEFVREMDAGNIPAMGDVASVMSNMAEEREEEEKMLQLLGDARTCHEEQLQHLKIELVSLQDERGMLQKKSFQIMCVFERAGIVELVARLAERSIKML
;
A
#
# COMPACT_ATOMS: atom_id res chain seq x y z
N MET A 1 0.87 38.63 18.88
CA MET A 1 1.32 38.00 17.61
C MET A 1 0.39 38.45 16.49
N ASN A 2 0.93 38.73 15.30
CA ASN A 2 0.15 39.02 14.10
C ASN A 2 -0.72 37.80 13.74
N ALA A 3 -2.02 37.99 13.48
CA ALA A 3 -2.96 36.92 13.13
C ALA A 3 -2.47 36.08 11.94
N LEU A 4 -1.90 36.73 10.91
CA LEU A 4 -1.33 36.03 9.74
C LEU A 4 -0.12 35.16 10.12
N ALA A 5 0.67 35.57 11.10
CA ALA A 5 1.85 34.79 11.52
C ALA A 5 1.42 33.55 12.30
N GLN A 6 0.38 33.67 13.11
CA GLN A 6 -0.23 32.52 13.79
C GLN A 6 -0.88 31.57 12.78
N GLU A 7 -1.56 32.10 11.77
CA GLU A 7 -2.18 31.31 10.72
C GLU A 7 -1.14 30.58 9.85
N LEU A 8 -0.03 31.22 9.51
CA LEU A 8 1.09 30.57 8.83
C LEU A 8 1.68 29.45 9.68
N LYS A 9 1.89 29.70 10.98
CA LYS A 9 2.41 28.69 11.92
C LYS A 9 1.52 27.45 11.95
N VAL A 10 0.21 27.63 12.16
CA VAL A 10 -0.77 26.52 12.18
C VAL A 10 -0.80 25.80 10.84
N THR A 11 -0.76 26.53 9.73
CA THR A 11 -0.74 25.94 8.38
C THR A 11 0.49 25.05 8.18
N VAL A 12 1.67 25.49 8.63
CA VAL A 12 2.92 24.71 8.54
C VAL A 12 2.90 23.50 9.47
N GLU A 13 2.35 23.63 10.68
CA GLU A 13 2.17 22.52 11.61
C GLU A 13 1.25 21.44 11.00
N CYS A 14 0.08 21.82 10.48
CA CYS A 14 -0.82 20.89 9.80
C CYS A 14 -0.18 20.22 8.57
N MET A 15 0.59 20.96 7.76
CA MET A 15 1.33 20.35 6.63
C MET A 15 2.35 19.31 7.08
N ARG A 16 3.00 19.52 8.23
CA ARG A 16 3.95 18.57 8.80
C ARG A 16 3.25 17.30 9.25
N ASP A 17 2.10 17.43 9.90
CA ASP A 17 1.29 16.29 10.35
C ASP A 17 0.78 15.47 9.16
N ILE A 18 0.31 16.13 8.10
CA ILE A 18 -0.08 15.48 6.85
C ILE A 18 1.12 14.78 6.21
N GLN A 19 2.30 15.39 6.22
CA GLN A 19 3.50 14.77 5.63
C GLN A 19 3.90 13.48 6.34
N VAL A 20 3.78 13.42 7.68
CA VAL A 20 4.01 12.19 8.44
C VAL A 20 2.99 11.12 8.04
N ARG A 21 1.70 11.48 8.02
CA ARG A 21 0.63 10.55 7.61
C ARG A 21 0.81 10.02 6.18
N LEU A 22 1.21 10.88 5.24
CA LEU A 22 1.50 10.47 3.86
C LEU A 22 2.60 9.41 3.80
N ILE A 23 3.67 9.57 4.60
CA ILE A 23 4.77 8.59 4.66
C ILE A 23 4.28 7.26 5.22
N ASP A 24 3.52 7.29 6.32
CA ASP A 24 2.98 6.08 6.94
C ASP A 24 2.03 5.33 5.99
N MET A 25 1.20 6.08 5.25
CA MET A 25 0.28 5.52 4.27
C MET A 25 0.96 5.00 3.01
N GLU A 26 2.00 5.68 2.53
CA GLU A 26 2.81 5.18 1.40
C GLU A 26 3.52 3.88 1.75
N LEU A 27 3.96 3.73 3.01
CA LEU A 27 4.52 2.48 3.52
C LEU A 27 3.45 1.37 3.55
N ALA A 28 2.30 1.63 4.19
CA ALA A 28 1.20 0.66 4.26
C ALA A 28 0.70 0.23 2.86
N PHE A 29 0.61 1.18 1.92
CA PHE A 29 0.24 0.89 0.54
C PHE A 29 1.24 -0.04 -0.13
N LYS A 30 2.54 0.14 0.12
CA LYS A 30 3.58 -0.72 -0.43
C LYS A 30 3.51 -2.13 0.16
N GLU A 31 3.28 -2.24 1.47
CA GLU A 31 3.13 -3.51 2.17
C GLU A 31 1.93 -4.29 1.62
N ASP A 32 0.75 -3.68 1.53
CA ASP A 32 -0.44 -4.35 0.98
C ASP A 32 -0.27 -4.73 -0.51
N GLN A 33 0.48 -3.93 -1.27
CA GLN A 33 0.78 -4.26 -2.67
C GLN A 33 1.67 -5.51 -2.77
N GLU A 34 2.70 -5.60 -1.94
CA GLU A 34 3.60 -6.76 -1.88
C GLU A 34 2.83 -8.03 -1.45
N GLU A 35 1.90 -7.92 -0.50
CA GLU A 35 1.03 -9.03 -0.11
C GLU A 35 0.13 -9.49 -1.27
N VAL A 36 -0.50 -8.58 -2.01
CA VAL A 36 -1.32 -8.94 -3.19
C VAL A 36 -0.47 -9.64 -4.26
N GLU A 37 0.75 -9.18 -4.50
CA GLU A 37 1.68 -9.82 -5.44
C GLU A 37 2.03 -11.24 -4.95
N SER A 38 2.37 -11.41 -3.67
CA SER A 38 2.66 -12.72 -3.06
C SER A 38 1.48 -13.69 -3.16
N TYR A 39 0.28 -13.26 -2.78
CA TYR A 39 -0.91 -14.11 -2.89
C TYR A 39 -1.24 -14.45 -4.35
N THR A 40 -0.95 -13.55 -5.29
CA THR A 40 -1.16 -13.82 -6.72
C THR A 40 -0.25 -14.95 -7.21
N ASP A 41 1.02 -14.94 -6.80
CA ASP A 41 1.97 -16.00 -7.12
C ASP A 41 1.57 -17.32 -6.45
N GLU A 42 1.20 -17.30 -5.16
CA GLU A 42 0.74 -18.50 -4.44
C GLU A 42 -0.55 -19.11 -5.03
N ILE A 43 -1.47 -18.26 -5.49
CA ILE A 43 -2.69 -18.69 -6.21
C ILE A 43 -2.33 -19.38 -7.51
N ALA A 44 -1.38 -18.84 -8.28
CA ALA A 44 -0.92 -19.45 -9.52
C ALA A 44 -0.29 -20.83 -9.24
N ASP A 45 0.58 -20.91 -8.23
CA ASP A 45 1.18 -22.18 -7.81
C ASP A 45 0.12 -23.22 -7.37
N CYS A 46 -0.96 -22.81 -6.68
CA CYS A 46 -2.08 -23.69 -6.34
C CYS A 46 -2.78 -24.20 -7.60
N CYS A 47 -3.03 -23.33 -8.58
CA CYS A 47 -3.67 -23.70 -9.84
C CYS A 47 -2.83 -24.74 -10.61
N ASP A 48 -1.52 -24.53 -10.69
CA ASP A 48 -0.59 -25.45 -11.35
C ASP A 48 -0.57 -26.83 -10.66
N ARG A 49 -0.62 -26.87 -9.32
CA ARG A 49 -0.71 -28.13 -8.56
C ARG A 49 -2.03 -28.86 -8.82
N ILE A 50 -3.15 -28.14 -8.84
CA ILE A 50 -4.46 -28.72 -9.19
C ILE A 50 -4.44 -29.30 -10.61
N GLU A 51 -3.89 -28.57 -11.58
CA GLU A 51 -3.80 -29.04 -12.97
C GLU A 51 -2.92 -30.30 -13.07
N ALA A 52 -1.79 -30.34 -12.36
CA ALA A 52 -0.92 -31.51 -12.30
C ALA A 52 -1.62 -32.73 -11.69
N ILE A 53 -2.41 -32.55 -10.62
CA ILE A 53 -3.22 -33.62 -10.03
C ILE A 53 -4.28 -34.10 -11.04
N ASP A 54 -5.01 -33.18 -11.67
CA ASP A 54 -6.05 -33.51 -12.65
C ASP A 54 -5.49 -34.22 -13.89
N GLU A 55 -4.29 -33.85 -14.35
CA GLU A 55 -3.54 -34.57 -15.38
C GLU A 55 -3.14 -35.97 -14.92
N PHE A 56 -2.54 -36.09 -13.73
CA PHE A 56 -2.10 -37.37 -13.20
C PHE A 56 -3.25 -38.37 -13.04
N VAL A 57 -4.39 -37.93 -12.49
CA VAL A 57 -5.60 -38.73 -12.34
C VAL A 57 -6.12 -39.21 -13.69
N ARG A 58 -6.21 -38.31 -14.67
CA ARG A 58 -6.68 -38.62 -16.02
C ARG A 58 -5.77 -39.62 -16.75
N GLU A 59 -4.45 -39.47 -16.62
CA GLU A 59 -3.48 -40.40 -17.20
C GLU A 59 -3.52 -41.79 -16.50
N MET A 60 -3.81 -41.81 -15.19
CA MET A 60 -4.03 -43.04 -14.44
C MET A 60 -5.28 -43.79 -14.92
N ASP A 61 -6.39 -43.07 -15.07
CA ASP A 61 -7.66 -43.62 -15.57
C ASP A 61 -7.55 -44.13 -17.02
N ALA A 62 -6.74 -43.47 -17.84
CA ALA A 62 -6.42 -43.90 -19.20
C ALA A 62 -5.53 -45.16 -19.25
N GLY A 63 -4.96 -45.58 -18.12
CA GLY A 63 -4.03 -46.70 -18.05
C GLY A 63 -2.65 -46.39 -18.64
N ASN A 64 -2.31 -45.11 -18.82
CA ASN A 64 -1.03 -44.67 -19.35
C ASN A 64 0.08 -44.70 -18.29
N ILE A 65 -0.29 -44.71 -17.01
CA ILE A 65 0.63 -44.83 -15.88
C ILE A 65 0.89 -46.32 -15.57
N PRO A 66 2.16 -46.77 -15.46
CA PRO A 66 2.51 -48.15 -15.14
C PRO A 66 1.83 -48.64 -13.85
N ALA A 67 1.57 -49.95 -13.77
CA ALA A 67 0.85 -50.58 -12.66
C ALA A 67 1.42 -50.18 -11.28
N MET A 68 0.72 -49.27 -10.60
CA MET A 68 0.91 -48.97 -9.19
C MET A 68 0.23 -50.07 -8.36
N GLY A 69 0.82 -50.44 -7.22
CA GLY A 69 0.36 -51.57 -6.41
C GLY A 69 -1.08 -51.43 -5.92
N ASP A 70 -1.47 -50.23 -5.48
CA ASP A 70 -2.83 -49.91 -5.04
C ASP A 70 -3.32 -48.61 -5.67
N VAL A 71 -3.88 -48.73 -6.87
CA VAL A 71 -4.44 -47.61 -7.63
C VAL A 71 -5.56 -46.90 -6.86
N ALA A 72 -6.37 -47.63 -6.10
CA ALA A 72 -7.50 -47.05 -5.37
C ALA A 72 -7.02 -46.14 -4.23
N SER A 73 -5.98 -46.56 -3.49
CA SER A 73 -5.38 -45.71 -2.47
C SER A 73 -4.73 -44.46 -3.08
N VAL A 74 -4.00 -44.59 -4.19
CA VAL A 74 -3.37 -43.43 -4.84
C VAL A 74 -4.43 -42.44 -5.34
N MET A 75 -5.51 -42.95 -5.94
CA MET A 75 -6.64 -42.15 -6.38
C MET A 75 -7.32 -41.39 -5.24
N SER A 76 -7.50 -42.05 -4.09
CA SER A 76 -8.04 -41.41 -2.89
C SER A 76 -7.14 -40.28 -2.38
N ASN A 77 -5.82 -40.50 -2.36
CA ASN A 77 -4.86 -39.49 -1.91
C ASN A 77 -4.86 -38.26 -2.84
N MET A 78 -4.88 -38.48 -4.17
CA MET A 78 -4.93 -37.38 -5.13
C MET A 78 -6.22 -36.57 -5.00
N ALA A 79 -7.35 -37.21 -4.71
CA ALA A 79 -8.61 -36.51 -4.46
C ALA A 79 -8.56 -35.66 -3.17
N GLU A 80 -7.91 -36.17 -2.12
CA GLU A 80 -7.68 -35.42 -0.87
C GLU A 80 -6.75 -34.22 -1.10
N GLU A 81 -5.60 -34.42 -1.75
CA GLU A 81 -4.66 -33.35 -2.09
C GLU A 81 -5.34 -32.26 -2.95
N ARG A 82 -6.15 -32.66 -3.94
CA ARG A 82 -6.93 -31.71 -4.76
C ARG A 82 -7.92 -30.89 -3.92
N GLU A 83 -8.61 -31.52 -2.98
CA GLU A 83 -9.54 -30.82 -2.08
C GLU A 83 -8.81 -29.84 -1.15
N GLU A 84 -7.62 -30.20 -0.68
CA GLU A 84 -6.76 -29.32 0.13
C GLU A 84 -6.30 -28.10 -0.67
N GLU A 85 -5.86 -28.29 -1.92
CA GLU A 85 -5.48 -27.19 -2.81
C GLU A 85 -6.66 -26.27 -3.14
N GLU A 86 -7.87 -26.80 -3.36
CA GLU A 86 -9.06 -25.98 -3.58
C GLU A 86 -9.44 -25.14 -2.35
N LYS A 87 -9.30 -25.71 -1.14
CA LYS A 87 -9.49 -24.95 0.11
C LYS A 87 -8.44 -23.85 0.24
N MET A 88 -7.19 -24.14 -0.12
CA MET A 88 -6.12 -23.15 -0.08
C MET A 88 -6.37 -22.03 -1.07
N LEU A 89 -6.76 -22.35 -2.30
CA LEU A 89 -7.11 -21.37 -3.33
C LEU A 89 -8.20 -20.40 -2.85
N GLN A 90 -9.23 -20.91 -2.17
CA GLN A 90 -10.28 -20.07 -1.59
C GLN A 90 -9.72 -19.13 -0.51
N LEU A 91 -8.92 -19.65 0.42
CA LEU A 91 -8.33 -18.84 1.50
C LEU A 91 -7.40 -17.75 0.98
N LEU A 92 -6.54 -18.07 0.00
CA LEU A 92 -5.66 -17.11 -0.64
C LEU A 92 -6.46 -16.06 -1.42
N GLY A 93 -7.51 -16.47 -2.13
CA GLY A 93 -8.39 -15.56 -2.86
C GLY A 93 -9.10 -14.57 -1.93
N ASP A 94 -9.58 -15.03 -0.77
CA ASP A 94 -10.22 -14.18 0.23
C ASP A 94 -9.22 -13.20 0.86
N ALA A 95 -8.02 -13.67 1.21
CA ALA A 95 -6.94 -12.83 1.75
C ALA A 95 -6.51 -11.76 0.76
N ARG A 96 -6.27 -12.15 -0.50
CA ARG A 96 -5.93 -11.22 -1.58
C ARG A 96 -7.02 -10.16 -1.77
N THR A 97 -8.28 -10.56 -1.81
CA THR A 97 -9.41 -9.63 -1.97
C THR A 97 -9.44 -8.60 -0.83
N CYS A 98 -9.19 -9.02 0.41
CA CYS A 98 -9.10 -8.11 1.55
C CYS A 98 -8.00 -7.05 1.37
N HIS A 99 -6.79 -7.44 0.95
CA HIS A 99 -5.70 -6.49 0.70
C HIS A 99 -5.99 -5.59 -0.51
N GLU A 100 -6.64 -6.09 -1.56
CA GLU A 100 -7.07 -5.26 -2.70
C GLU A 100 -8.06 -4.17 -2.28
N GLU A 101 -9.01 -4.50 -1.39
CA GLU A 101 -9.95 -3.52 -0.82
C GLU A 101 -9.22 -2.47 0.04
N GLN A 102 -8.25 -2.89 0.86
CA GLN A 102 -7.41 -1.99 1.65
C GLN A 102 -6.61 -1.02 0.77
N LEU A 103 -6.01 -1.52 -0.32
CA LEU A 103 -5.31 -0.69 -1.30
C LEU A 103 -6.21 0.37 -1.93
N GLN A 104 -7.46 0.02 -2.26
CA GLN A 104 -8.41 1.03 -2.79
C GLN A 104 -8.69 2.12 -1.74
N HIS A 105 -8.90 1.73 -0.48
CA HIS A 105 -9.10 2.68 0.60
C HIS A 105 -7.89 3.59 0.82
N LEU A 106 -6.68 3.03 0.90
CA LEU A 106 -5.44 3.77 1.05
C LEU A 106 -5.22 4.74 -0.11
N LYS A 107 -5.51 4.31 -1.35
CA LYS A 107 -5.39 5.17 -2.54
C LYS A 107 -6.31 6.38 -2.47
N ILE A 108 -7.55 6.21 -2.02
CA ILE A 108 -8.50 7.32 -1.86
C ILE A 108 -8.00 8.31 -0.79
N GLU A 109 -7.56 7.81 0.36
CA GLU A 109 -7.09 8.67 1.45
C GLU A 109 -5.76 9.37 1.09
N LEU A 110 -4.85 8.71 0.39
CA LEU A 110 -3.61 9.33 -0.13
C LEU A 110 -3.92 10.53 -1.03
N VAL A 111 -4.85 10.38 -1.98
CA VAL A 111 -5.28 11.49 -2.86
C VAL A 111 -5.88 12.63 -2.02
N SER A 112 -6.74 12.31 -1.04
CA SER A 112 -7.34 13.32 -0.16
C SER A 112 -6.28 14.10 0.64
N LEU A 113 -5.28 13.42 1.19
CA LEU A 113 -4.19 14.06 1.94
C LEU A 113 -3.27 14.90 1.05
N GLN A 114 -3.01 14.44 -0.17
CA GLN A 114 -2.25 15.21 -1.15
C GLN A 114 -2.98 16.51 -1.54
N ASP A 115 -4.29 16.45 -1.73
CA ASP A 115 -5.13 17.62 -2.01
C ASP A 115 -5.14 18.60 -0.82
N GLU A 116 -5.33 18.10 0.41
CA GLU A 116 -5.28 18.92 1.63
C GLU A 116 -3.92 19.61 1.78
N ARG A 117 -2.82 18.87 1.60
CA ARG A 117 -1.47 19.42 1.61
C ARG A 117 -1.29 20.51 0.56
N GLY A 118 -1.80 20.30 -0.66
CA GLY A 118 -1.74 21.29 -1.75
C GLY A 118 -2.49 22.59 -1.41
N MET A 119 -3.65 22.47 -0.76
CA MET A 119 -4.43 23.62 -0.30
C MET A 119 -3.72 24.39 0.80
N LEU A 120 -3.11 23.71 1.77
CA LEU A 120 -2.30 24.35 2.81
C LEU A 120 -1.04 25.01 2.24
N GLN A 121 -0.37 24.39 1.27
CA GLN A 121 0.77 24.98 0.56
C GLN A 121 0.36 26.28 -0.12
N LYS A 122 -0.76 26.28 -0.86
CA LYS A 122 -1.30 27.49 -1.50
C LYS A 122 -1.61 28.59 -0.48
N LYS A 123 -2.21 28.23 0.65
CA LYS A 123 -2.50 29.17 1.75
C LYS A 123 -1.21 29.76 2.33
N SER A 124 -0.21 28.92 2.59
CA SER A 124 1.08 29.36 3.14
C SER A 124 1.79 30.34 2.19
N PHE A 125 1.76 30.07 0.88
CA PHE A 125 2.31 30.94 -0.14
C PHE A 125 1.61 32.31 -0.18
N GLN A 126 0.27 32.33 -0.13
CA GLN A 126 -0.50 33.57 -0.07
C GLN A 126 -0.13 34.43 1.14
N ILE A 127 0.02 33.82 2.32
CA ILE A 127 0.43 34.54 3.54
C ILE A 127 1.86 35.07 3.39
N MET A 128 2.77 34.28 2.85
CA MET A 128 4.16 34.69 2.60
C MET A 128 4.25 35.88 1.64
N CYS A 129 3.45 35.90 0.56
CA CYS A 129 3.38 37.06 -0.34
C CYS A 129 2.91 38.33 0.37
N VAL A 130 2.00 38.22 1.35
CA VAL A 130 1.57 39.38 2.15
C VAL A 130 2.71 39.89 3.03
N PHE A 131 3.47 39.00 3.66
CA PHE A 131 4.64 39.37 4.46
C PHE A 131 5.75 40.00 3.63
N GLU A 132 5.99 39.49 2.43
CA GLU A 132 6.96 40.06 1.49
C GLU A 132 6.57 41.49 1.08
N ARG A 133 5.31 41.70 0.66
CA ARG A 133 4.79 43.03 0.31
C ARG A 133 4.81 44.01 1.48
N ALA A 134 4.68 43.50 2.72
CA ALA A 134 4.77 44.30 3.93
C ALA A 134 6.22 44.57 4.38
N GLY A 135 7.24 44.08 3.66
CA GLY A 135 8.65 44.23 4.01
C GLY A 135 9.08 43.41 5.24
N ILE A 136 8.22 42.53 5.73
CA ILE A 136 8.47 41.73 6.94
C ILE A 136 9.58 40.71 6.68
N VAL A 137 9.60 40.08 5.50
CA VAL A 137 10.63 39.08 5.13
C VAL A 137 12.03 39.72 5.14
N GLU A 138 12.18 40.88 4.51
CA GLU A 138 13.45 41.62 4.48
C GLU A 138 13.88 42.07 5.88
N LEU A 139 12.94 42.54 6.71
CA LEU A 139 13.21 42.91 8.08
C LEU A 139 13.72 41.72 8.91
N VAL A 140 13.07 40.56 8.79
CA VAL A 140 13.48 39.33 9.49
C VAL A 140 14.87 38.88 9.04
N ALA A 141 15.17 38.91 7.73
CA ALA A 141 16.49 38.56 7.21
C ALA A 141 17.60 39.45 7.79
N ARG A 142 17.40 40.77 7.78
CA ARG A 142 18.35 41.73 8.37
C ARG A 142 18.55 41.53 9.87
N LEU A 143 17.49 41.17 10.60
CA LEU A 143 17.58 40.87 12.04
C LEU A 143 18.36 39.57 12.29
N ALA A 144 18.09 38.51 11.51
CA ALA A 144 18.82 37.24 11.61
C ALA A 144 20.33 37.42 11.36
N GLU A 145 20.72 38.18 10.33
CA GLU A 145 22.12 38.49 10.05
C GLU A 145 22.82 39.25 11.19
N ARG A 146 22.10 40.18 11.84
CA ARG A 146 22.63 40.92 13.00
C ARG A 146 22.79 40.02 14.21
N SER A 147 21.84 39.11 14.44
CA SER A 147 21.92 38.14 15.53
C SER A 147 23.07 37.16 15.38
N ILE A 148 23.38 36.72 14.14
CA ILE A 148 24.53 35.86 13.85
C ILE A 148 25.86 36.58 14.08
N LYS A 149 25.95 37.89 13.77
CA LYS A 149 27.17 38.69 13.98
C LYS A 149 27.45 39.06 15.45
N MET A 150 26.52 38.78 16.36
CA MET A 150 26.69 39.01 17.81
C MET A 150 26.97 37.73 18.61
N LEU A 151 27.03 36.57 17.94
CA LEU A 151 27.48 35.28 18.50
C LEU A 151 28.94 35.02 18.08
#